data_AF-A0A7M5XGB9-F1
#
_entry.id   AF-A0A7M5XGB9-F1
#
_cell.length_a   1.000
_cell.length_b   1.000
_cell.length_c   1.000
_cell.angle_alpha   90.00
_cell.angle_beta   90.00
_cell.angle_gamma   90.00
#
_symmetry.space_group_name_H-M   'P 1'
#
loop_
_entity.id
_entity.type
_entity.pdbx_description
1 polymer ?
#
loop_
_entity_poly.entity_id
_entity_poly.type
_entity_poly.pdbx_seq_one_letter_code
_entity_poly.pdbx_strand_id
1 'polypeptide(L)'
;RTQKLPKLLPEFETCQQLLNGKPPHFSLKFNCCEIILTYVATLRLFNGDLYDSPFEVCDLIHQLSNVLSEDRNYSDVETVFVFFIQNHQELAGLSEKHLDECFKDLSYFFELSRMIMLHALCDFHKKLKKLRKLVSLKKDDPKTELLCKLYKNIKKLYFLSCFCNENEKLVRESGKELLKLYRVKQKDRLDFNEHVQDIEKHKHHLKPKVAGHKNDGPNVLIEEL
;
A
#
# COMPACT_ATOMS: atom_id res chain seq x y z
N ARG A 1 -1.47 -2.34 -29.24
CA ARG A 1 -2.21 -3.56 -28.84
C ARG A 1 -3.21 -3.18 -27.77
N THR A 2 -4.51 -3.31 -28.00
CA THR A 2 -5.52 -3.11 -26.95
C THR A 2 -5.40 -4.24 -25.94
N GLN A 3 -4.83 -3.97 -24.75
CA GLN A 3 -4.87 -4.92 -23.65
C GLN A 3 -6.34 -5.16 -23.31
N LYS A 4 -6.81 -6.39 -23.51
CA LYS A 4 -8.15 -6.79 -23.07
C LYS A 4 -8.16 -6.77 -21.55
N LEU A 5 -9.18 -6.14 -20.98
CA LEU A 5 -9.41 -6.18 -19.53
C LEU A 5 -9.48 -7.65 -19.05
N PRO A 6 -8.96 -7.96 -17.85
CA PRO A 6 -9.08 -9.29 -17.26
C PRO A 6 -10.54 -9.73 -17.25
N LYS A 7 -10.85 -11.01 -17.48
CA LYS A 7 -12.26 -11.43 -17.41
C LYS A 7 -12.78 -11.28 -15.99
N LEU A 8 -14.06 -10.93 -15.83
CA LEU A 8 -14.74 -11.03 -14.54
C LEU A 8 -14.84 -12.49 -14.08
N LEU A 9 -15.25 -12.70 -12.83
CA LEU A 9 -15.71 -14.01 -12.38
C LEU A 9 -17.06 -14.32 -13.05
N PRO A 10 -17.35 -15.60 -13.35
CA PRO A 10 -18.52 -15.97 -14.12
C PRO A 10 -19.84 -15.65 -13.40
N GLU A 11 -19.84 -15.74 -12.07
CA GLU A 11 -21.00 -15.52 -11.22
C GLU A 11 -20.56 -14.80 -9.95
N PHE A 12 -21.38 -13.84 -9.49
CA PHE A 12 -21.23 -13.17 -8.21
C PHE A 12 -22.46 -13.49 -7.36
N GLU A 13 -22.24 -14.16 -6.25
CA GLU A 13 -23.24 -14.27 -5.19
C GLU A 13 -23.39 -12.93 -4.48
N THR A 14 -24.57 -12.71 -3.88
CA THR A 14 -24.76 -11.54 -3.04
C THR A 14 -24.02 -11.69 -1.72
N CYS A 15 -23.58 -10.59 -1.11
CA CYS A 15 -22.93 -10.66 0.21
C CYS A 15 -23.86 -11.26 1.27
N GLN A 16 -25.17 -11.05 1.16
CA GLN A 16 -26.16 -11.66 2.04
C GLN A 16 -26.24 -13.18 1.88
N GLN A 17 -26.15 -13.70 0.64
CA GLN A 17 -26.07 -15.14 0.40
C GLN A 17 -24.84 -15.75 1.09
N LEU A 18 -23.71 -15.07 1.01
CA LEU A 18 -22.45 -15.51 1.63
C LEU A 18 -22.44 -15.38 3.17
N LEU A 19 -23.27 -14.50 3.73
CA LEU A 19 -23.34 -14.20 5.18
C LEU A 19 -24.60 -14.75 5.87
N ASN A 20 -25.24 -15.75 5.27
CA ASN A 20 -26.47 -16.36 5.81
C ASN A 20 -27.56 -15.32 6.13
N GLY A 21 -27.80 -14.40 5.20
CA GLY A 21 -28.82 -13.35 5.29
C GLY A 21 -28.40 -12.07 6.00
N LYS A 22 -27.21 -12.00 6.61
CA LYS A 22 -26.73 -10.79 7.27
C LYS A 22 -26.16 -9.79 6.26
N PRO A 23 -26.45 -8.48 6.40
CA PRO A 23 -25.84 -7.47 5.54
C PRO A 23 -24.32 -7.37 5.85
N PRO A 24 -23.48 -7.14 4.82
CA PRO A 24 -22.07 -6.88 5.03
C PRO A 24 -21.86 -5.53 5.75
N HIS A 25 -20.82 -5.44 6.57
CA HIS A 25 -20.46 -4.19 7.22
C HIS A 25 -19.83 -3.21 6.21
N PHE A 26 -20.22 -1.93 6.24
CA PHE A 26 -19.75 -0.94 5.27
C PHE A 26 -18.24 -0.66 5.34
N SER A 27 -17.57 -1.00 6.45
CA SER A 27 -16.13 -0.84 6.59
C SER A 27 -15.32 -1.70 5.62
N LEU A 28 -15.92 -2.73 5.00
CA LEU A 28 -15.28 -3.56 3.99
C LEU A 28 -14.80 -2.76 2.77
N LYS A 29 -15.33 -1.55 2.54
CA LYS A 29 -14.82 -0.64 1.51
C LYS A 29 -13.35 -0.27 1.71
N PHE A 30 -12.92 -0.12 2.96
CA PHE A 30 -11.53 0.18 3.30
C PHE A 30 -10.62 -1.02 3.04
N ASN A 31 -11.09 -2.23 3.35
CA ASN A 31 -10.39 -3.47 3.01
C ASN A 31 -10.26 -3.63 1.49
N CYS A 32 -11.28 -3.26 0.71
CA CYS A 32 -11.17 -3.24 -0.75
C CYS A 32 -10.09 -2.27 -1.23
N CYS A 33 -9.98 -1.08 -0.64
CA CYS A 33 -8.94 -0.11 -0.97
C CYS A 33 -7.53 -0.67 -0.72
N GLU A 34 -7.30 -1.23 0.47
CA GLU A 34 -6.01 -1.86 0.82
C GLU A 34 -5.66 -2.99 -0.16
N ILE A 35 -6.60 -3.89 -0.43
CA ILE A 35 -6.38 -5.03 -1.34
C ILE A 35 -6.03 -4.57 -2.75
N ILE A 36 -6.71 -3.56 -3.28
CA ILE A 36 -6.43 -3.03 -4.62
C ILE A 36 -5.03 -2.39 -4.63
N LEU A 37 -4.65 -1.68 -3.56
CA LEU A 37 -3.34 -1.07 -3.43
C LEU A 37 -2.22 -2.14 -3.35
N THR A 38 -2.43 -3.20 -2.57
CA THR A 38 -1.54 -4.37 -2.51
C THR A 38 -1.43 -5.05 -3.87
N TYR A 39 -2.54 -5.23 -4.60
CA TYR A 39 -2.53 -5.78 -5.95
C TYR A 39 -1.68 -4.93 -6.90
N VAL A 40 -1.88 -3.60 -6.90
CA VAL A 40 -1.11 -2.66 -7.72
C VAL A 40 0.39 -2.73 -7.40
N ALA A 41 0.75 -2.67 -6.12
CA ALA A 41 2.14 -2.76 -5.69
C ALA A 41 2.79 -4.09 -6.08
N THR A 42 2.07 -5.20 -5.91
CA THR A 42 2.55 -6.53 -6.30
C THR A 42 2.78 -6.62 -7.81
N LEU A 43 1.82 -6.16 -8.62
CA LEU A 43 1.99 -6.16 -10.07
C LEU A 43 3.17 -5.30 -10.50
N ARG A 44 3.38 -4.15 -9.86
CA ARG A 44 4.45 -3.22 -10.23
C ARG A 44 5.82 -3.81 -9.93
N LEU A 45 6.00 -4.40 -8.75
CA LEU A 45 7.28 -5.00 -8.38
C LEU A 45 7.68 -6.15 -9.30
N PHE A 46 6.70 -6.97 -9.70
CA PHE A 46 6.92 -8.15 -10.52
C PHE A 46 6.64 -7.93 -12.01
N ASN A 47 6.50 -6.68 -12.47
CA ASN A 47 6.19 -6.33 -13.86
C ASN A 47 4.99 -7.11 -14.45
N GLY A 48 4.02 -7.45 -13.60
CA GLY A 48 2.82 -8.20 -13.93
C GLY A 48 2.96 -9.72 -13.96
N ASP A 49 4.18 -10.26 -13.96
CA ASP A 49 4.43 -11.71 -13.92
C ASP A 49 4.63 -12.22 -12.49
N LEU A 50 3.54 -12.75 -11.92
CA LEU A 50 3.54 -13.25 -10.56
C LEU A 50 3.99 -14.71 -10.45
N TYR A 51 4.36 -15.37 -11.55
CA TYR A 51 4.49 -16.83 -11.57
C TYR A 51 5.93 -17.34 -11.58
N ASP A 52 6.89 -16.47 -11.88
CA ASP A 52 8.32 -16.79 -11.87
C ASP A 52 8.82 -17.11 -10.46
N SER A 53 8.46 -16.24 -9.50
CA SER A 53 8.82 -16.38 -8.07
C SER A 53 7.57 -16.48 -7.19
N PRO A 54 6.79 -17.57 -7.25
CA PRO A 54 5.49 -17.64 -6.59
C PRO A 54 5.57 -17.54 -5.06
N PHE A 55 6.70 -17.92 -4.46
CA PHE A 55 6.92 -17.81 -3.02
C PHE A 55 7.17 -16.37 -2.58
N GLU A 56 8.12 -15.69 -3.23
CA GLU A 56 8.43 -14.28 -2.99
C GLU A 56 7.20 -13.40 -3.22
N VAL A 57 6.40 -13.72 -4.25
CA VAL A 57 5.14 -13.01 -4.51
C VAL A 57 4.14 -13.22 -3.36
N CYS A 58 3.96 -14.45 -2.88
CA CYS A 58 3.04 -14.71 -1.77
C CYS A 58 3.50 -14.02 -0.48
N ASP A 59 4.81 -14.06 -0.21
CA ASP A 59 5.41 -13.42 0.95
C ASP A 59 5.24 -11.89 0.89
N LEU A 60 5.54 -11.27 -0.26
CA LEU A 60 5.28 -9.84 -0.48
C LEU A 60 3.81 -9.48 -0.24
N ILE A 61 2.86 -10.25 -0.79
CA ILE A 61 1.43 -10.00 -0.61
C ILE A 61 1.07 -10.00 0.88
N HIS A 62 1.64 -10.91 1.68
CA HIS A 62 1.38 -10.98 3.12
C HIS A 62 2.06 -9.87 3.91
N GLN A 63 3.25 -9.43 3.49
CA GLN A 63 3.95 -8.31 4.13
C GLN A 63 3.27 -6.97 3.81
N LEU A 64 2.71 -6.80 2.60
CA LEU A 64 1.97 -5.60 2.24
C LEU A 64 0.57 -5.55 2.86
N SER A 65 -0.18 -6.66 2.83
CA SER A 65 -1.62 -6.65 3.15
C SER A 65 -1.97 -7.25 4.50
N ASN A 66 -2.27 -6.37 5.45
CA ASN A 66 -2.81 -6.77 6.76
C ASN A 66 -4.21 -7.38 6.65
N VAL A 67 -4.99 -7.06 5.60
CA VAL A 67 -6.27 -7.75 5.33
C VAL A 67 -6.02 -9.22 5.02
N LEU A 68 -4.95 -9.55 4.31
CA LEU A 68 -4.63 -10.92 3.88
C LEU A 68 -3.73 -11.69 4.85
N SER A 69 -2.93 -11.03 5.67
CA SER A 69 -2.01 -11.68 6.63
C SER A 69 -2.56 -11.76 8.05
N GLU A 70 -3.17 -10.68 8.54
CA GLU A 70 -3.62 -10.53 9.93
C GLU A 70 -5.15 -10.62 10.10
N ASP A 71 -5.89 -10.89 9.02
CA ASP A 71 -7.36 -10.79 8.99
C ASP A 71 -7.90 -9.41 9.43
N ARG A 72 -7.10 -8.34 9.26
CA ARG A 72 -7.46 -6.98 9.69
C ARG A 72 -8.72 -6.48 8.98
N ASN A 73 -9.54 -5.75 9.73
CA ASN A 73 -10.69 -5.01 9.23
C ASN A 73 -10.52 -3.53 9.56
N TYR A 74 -10.36 -2.69 8.55
CA TYR A 74 -10.13 -1.27 8.73
C TYR A 74 -11.44 -0.51 9.02
N SER A 75 -11.36 0.55 9.82
CA SER A 75 -12.48 1.45 10.16
C SER A 75 -12.52 2.73 9.33
N ASP A 76 -11.43 3.09 8.68
CA ASP A 76 -11.22 4.38 8.02
C ASP A 76 -10.06 4.31 7.00
N VAL A 77 -9.95 5.35 6.17
CA VAL A 77 -8.98 5.44 5.07
C VAL A 77 -7.59 5.81 5.59
N GLU A 78 -7.52 6.64 6.62
CA GLU A 78 -6.30 7.11 7.26
C GLU A 78 -5.50 5.93 7.80
N THR A 79 -6.17 4.99 8.46
CA THR A 79 -5.56 3.76 8.97
C THR A 79 -5.08 2.87 7.83
N VAL A 80 -5.85 2.72 6.74
CA VAL A 80 -5.37 2.01 5.54
C VAL A 80 -4.08 2.64 5.01
N PHE A 81 -4.07 3.97 4.89
CA PHE A 81 -2.95 4.74 4.36
C PHE A 81 -1.68 4.58 5.21
N VAL A 82 -1.80 4.75 6.52
CA VAL A 82 -0.67 4.66 7.45
C VAL A 82 -0.07 3.27 7.43
N PHE A 83 -0.89 2.23 7.60
CA PHE A 83 -0.38 0.86 7.64
C PHE A 83 0.21 0.43 6.31
N PHE A 84 -0.41 0.79 5.17
CA PHE A 84 0.17 0.43 3.87
C PHE A 84 1.53 1.09 3.65
N ILE A 85 1.68 2.38 4.00
CA ILE A 85 2.97 3.08 3.86
C ILE A 85 4.01 2.48 4.80
N GLN A 86 3.67 2.17 6.04
CA GLN A 86 4.58 1.54 6.99
C GLN A 86 5.07 0.18 6.47
N ASN A 87 4.14 -0.70 6.09
CA ASN A 87 4.47 -2.00 5.51
C ASN A 87 5.33 -1.85 4.24
N HIS A 88 5.03 -0.87 3.39
CA HIS A 88 5.82 -0.58 2.19
C HIS A 88 7.25 -0.12 2.50
N GLN A 89 7.42 0.71 3.53
CA GLN A 89 8.72 1.23 3.96
C GLN A 89 9.60 0.19 4.67
N GLU A 90 8.98 -0.78 5.33
CA GLU A 90 9.69 -1.90 5.99
C GLU A 90 10.23 -2.93 4.98
N LEU A 91 9.70 -2.93 3.75
CA LEU A 91 10.15 -3.83 2.68
C LEU A 91 11.49 -3.39 2.11
N ALA A 92 12.51 -4.22 2.34
CA ALA A 92 13.85 -4.01 1.80
C ALA A 92 13.80 -3.87 0.26
N GLY A 93 14.43 -2.81 -0.25
CA GLY A 93 14.56 -2.56 -1.69
C GLY A 93 13.38 -1.84 -2.34
N LEU A 94 12.31 -1.52 -1.61
CA LEU A 94 11.25 -0.66 -2.13
C LEU A 94 11.58 0.82 -1.89
N SER A 95 11.52 1.61 -2.96
CA SER A 95 11.78 3.05 -2.91
C SER A 95 10.50 3.87 -2.77
N GLU A 96 10.62 5.10 -2.27
CA GLU A 96 9.50 6.06 -2.32
C GLU A 96 8.98 6.29 -3.74
N LYS A 97 9.85 6.19 -4.76
CA LYS A 97 9.44 6.28 -6.16
C LYS A 97 8.49 5.14 -6.55
N HIS A 98 8.74 3.92 -6.06
CA HIS A 98 7.82 2.80 -6.26
C HIS A 98 6.45 3.10 -5.63
N LEU A 99 6.43 3.66 -4.42
CA LEU A 99 5.19 4.09 -3.76
C LEU A 99 4.43 5.15 -4.59
N ASP A 100 5.14 6.18 -5.05
CA ASP A 100 4.60 7.23 -5.94
C ASP A 100 3.95 6.65 -7.19
N GLU A 101 4.60 5.66 -7.76
CA GLU A 101 4.13 4.94 -8.93
C GLU A 101 2.89 4.07 -8.63
N CYS A 102 2.84 3.39 -7.49
CA CYS A 102 1.64 2.64 -7.06
C CYS A 102 0.42 3.55 -6.90
N PHE A 103 0.56 4.70 -6.26
CA PHE A 103 -0.57 5.64 -6.08
C PHE A 103 -0.98 6.33 -7.39
N LYS A 104 -0.04 6.56 -8.31
CA LYS A 104 -0.37 6.99 -9.67
C LYS A 104 -1.21 5.94 -10.38
N ASP A 105 -0.82 4.67 -10.31
CA ASP A 105 -1.62 3.59 -10.92
C ASP A 105 -2.99 3.47 -10.26
N LEU A 106 -3.05 3.59 -8.94
CA LEU A 106 -4.27 3.53 -8.16
C LEU A 106 -5.31 4.58 -8.61
N SER A 107 -4.86 5.75 -9.08
CA SER A 107 -5.75 6.77 -9.64
C SER A 107 -6.57 6.24 -10.82
N TYR A 108 -5.99 5.39 -11.67
CA TYR A 108 -6.71 4.78 -12.79
C TYR A 108 -7.82 3.84 -12.34
N PHE A 109 -7.67 3.17 -11.19
CA PHE A 109 -8.69 2.27 -10.65
C PHE A 109 -9.89 3.04 -10.10
N PHE A 110 -9.66 4.17 -9.42
CA PHE A 110 -10.73 4.92 -8.73
C PHE A 110 -11.33 6.08 -9.53
N GLU A 111 -10.65 6.56 -10.58
CA GLU A 111 -11.07 7.74 -11.34
C GLU A 111 -11.68 7.41 -12.72
N LEU A 112 -11.30 6.30 -13.37
CA LEU A 112 -11.66 6.07 -14.78
C LEU A 112 -12.93 5.24 -15.04
N SER A 113 -13.22 4.17 -14.30
CA SER A 113 -14.40 3.34 -14.60
C SER A 113 -14.83 2.40 -13.47
N ARG A 114 -16.16 2.28 -13.33
CA ARG A 114 -16.89 1.38 -12.42
C ARG A 114 -16.37 -0.05 -12.41
N MET A 115 -15.93 -0.55 -13.56
CA MET A 115 -15.56 -1.95 -13.71
C MET A 115 -14.10 -2.22 -13.36
N ILE A 116 -13.22 -1.22 -13.39
CA ILE A 116 -11.77 -1.47 -13.27
C ILE A 116 -11.41 -2.06 -11.89
N MET A 117 -12.01 -1.57 -10.79
CA MET A 117 -11.80 -2.14 -9.45
C MET A 117 -12.25 -3.60 -9.36
N LEU A 118 -13.43 -3.92 -9.89
CA LEU A 118 -13.95 -5.27 -9.87
C LEU A 118 -13.08 -6.22 -10.69
N HIS A 119 -12.62 -5.75 -11.85
CA HIS A 119 -11.66 -6.47 -12.68
C HIS A 119 -10.34 -6.72 -11.95
N ALA A 120 -9.84 -5.74 -11.19
CA ALA A 120 -8.63 -5.87 -10.37
C ALA A 120 -8.77 -6.99 -9.33
N LEU A 121 -9.87 -6.96 -8.55
CA LEU A 121 -10.14 -7.96 -7.53
C LEU A 121 -10.32 -9.36 -8.13
N CYS A 122 -11.03 -9.46 -9.26
CA CYS A 122 -11.21 -10.72 -9.98
C CYS A 122 -9.89 -11.28 -10.53
N ASP A 123 -9.05 -10.42 -11.09
CA ASP A 123 -7.75 -10.81 -11.59
C ASP A 123 -6.84 -11.26 -10.44
N PHE A 124 -6.81 -10.50 -9.34
CA PHE A 124 -6.02 -10.85 -8.17
C PHE A 124 -6.43 -12.21 -7.59
N HIS A 125 -7.74 -12.45 -7.47
CA HIS A 125 -8.29 -13.75 -7.07
C HIS A 125 -7.83 -14.90 -8.00
N LYS A 126 -7.84 -14.69 -9.33
CA LYS A 126 -7.36 -15.68 -10.30
C LYS A 126 -5.86 -15.92 -10.19
N LYS A 127 -5.07 -14.85 -10.02
CA LYS A 127 -3.63 -14.93 -9.81
C LYS A 127 -3.29 -15.70 -8.54
N LEU A 128 -3.97 -15.43 -7.42
CA LEU A 128 -3.79 -16.18 -6.18
C LEU A 128 -4.19 -17.65 -6.28
N LYS A 129 -5.27 -17.98 -7.02
CA LYS A 129 -5.61 -19.37 -7.34
C LYS A 129 -4.47 -20.08 -8.08
N LYS A 130 -3.83 -19.40 -9.04
CA LYS A 130 -2.70 -19.98 -9.80
C LYS A 130 -1.43 -20.07 -8.94
N LEU A 131 -1.11 -19.03 -8.15
CA LEU A 131 -0.02 -19.04 -7.18
C LEU A 131 -0.13 -20.22 -6.22
N ARG A 132 -1.31 -20.45 -5.63
CA ARG A 132 -1.55 -21.59 -4.74
C ARG A 132 -1.26 -22.93 -5.42
N LYS A 133 -1.63 -23.10 -6.69
CA LYS A 133 -1.30 -24.32 -7.45
C LYS A 133 0.21 -24.47 -7.63
N LEU A 134 0.91 -23.41 -8.01
CA LEU A 134 2.37 -23.44 -8.20
C LEU A 134 3.11 -23.72 -6.89
N VAL A 135 2.68 -23.10 -5.79
CA VAL A 135 3.21 -23.35 -4.44
C VAL A 135 3.01 -24.82 -4.04
N SER A 136 1.85 -25.41 -4.33
CA SER A 136 1.55 -26.81 -3.98
C SER A 136 2.36 -27.85 -4.74
N LEU A 137 2.96 -27.48 -5.87
CA LEU A 137 3.71 -28.41 -6.73
C LEU A 137 5.19 -28.54 -6.33
N LYS A 138 5.74 -27.61 -5.54
CA LYS A 138 7.13 -27.69 -5.06
C LYS A 138 7.16 -28.58 -3.81
N LYS A 139 7.62 -29.83 -3.99
CA LYS A 139 7.48 -30.98 -3.05
C LYS A 139 8.30 -30.91 -1.76
N ASP A 140 9.24 -29.98 -1.62
CA ASP A 140 10.34 -30.10 -0.64
C ASP A 140 10.18 -29.29 0.67
N ASP A 141 8.96 -28.96 1.11
CA ASP A 141 8.81 -28.10 2.30
C ASP A 141 7.43 -28.33 2.99
N PRO A 142 7.30 -28.30 4.33
CA PRO A 142 6.02 -28.44 5.03
C PRO A 142 5.22 -27.12 4.90
N LYS A 143 4.80 -26.80 3.67
CA LYS A 143 4.11 -25.55 3.29
C LYS A 143 2.60 -25.56 3.54
N THR A 144 2.15 -26.41 4.45
CA THR A 144 0.73 -26.53 4.81
C THR A 144 0.17 -25.19 5.28
N GLU A 145 0.94 -24.42 6.07
CA GLU A 145 0.49 -23.13 6.58
C GLU A 145 0.26 -22.09 5.46
N LEU A 146 1.23 -21.93 4.55
CA LEU A 146 1.10 -20.99 3.44
C LEU A 146 -0.06 -21.39 2.50
N LEU A 147 -0.21 -22.68 2.20
CA LEU A 147 -1.32 -23.18 1.38
C LEU A 147 -2.69 -22.94 2.04
N CYS A 148 -2.77 -23.08 3.37
CA CYS A 148 -3.95 -22.75 4.15
C CYS A 148 -4.25 -21.25 4.14
N LYS A 149 -3.23 -20.39 4.34
CA LYS A 149 -3.36 -18.92 4.22
C LYS A 149 -3.87 -18.53 2.84
N LEU A 150 -3.26 -19.06 1.77
CA LEU A 150 -3.68 -18.78 0.39
C LEU A 150 -5.13 -19.21 0.12
N TYR A 151 -5.56 -20.36 0.65
CA TYR A 151 -6.95 -20.81 0.53
C TYR A 151 -7.93 -19.83 1.19
N LYS A 152 -7.64 -19.37 2.40
CA LYS A 152 -8.44 -18.35 3.10
C LYS A 152 -8.46 -17.03 2.31
N ASN A 153 -7.31 -16.60 1.80
CA ASN A 153 -7.17 -15.35 1.06
C ASN A 153 -7.95 -15.36 -0.26
N ILE A 154 -7.97 -16.48 -0.96
CA ILE A 154 -8.80 -16.69 -2.16
C ILE A 154 -10.28 -16.51 -1.81
N LYS A 155 -10.77 -17.13 -0.72
CA LYS A 155 -12.16 -16.94 -0.28
C LYS A 155 -12.47 -15.50 0.10
N LYS A 156 -11.56 -14.84 0.83
CA LYS A 156 -11.70 -13.45 1.22
C LYS A 156 -11.77 -12.52 0.02
N LEU A 157 -10.89 -12.70 -0.97
CA LEU A 157 -10.93 -11.91 -2.20
C LEU A 157 -12.20 -12.12 -3.00
N TYR A 158 -12.70 -13.36 -3.06
CA TYR A 158 -14.00 -13.61 -3.68
C TYR A 158 -15.11 -12.82 -2.98
N PHE A 159 -15.17 -12.89 -1.64
CA PHE A 159 -16.14 -12.14 -0.85
C PHE A 159 -16.01 -10.62 -1.05
N LEU A 160 -14.79 -10.07 -1.05
CA LEU A 160 -14.56 -8.64 -1.33
C LEU A 160 -14.91 -8.25 -2.78
N SER A 161 -14.78 -9.17 -3.73
CA SER A 161 -15.23 -8.96 -5.11
C SER A 161 -16.75 -8.86 -5.18
N CYS A 162 -17.48 -9.74 -4.48
CA CYS A 162 -18.93 -9.65 -4.33
C CYS A 162 -19.35 -8.33 -3.66
N PHE A 163 -18.68 -7.96 -2.57
CA PHE A 163 -18.93 -6.69 -1.87
C PHE A 163 -18.72 -5.49 -2.80
N CYS A 164 -17.61 -5.45 -3.53
CA CYS A 164 -17.30 -4.38 -4.47
C CYS A 164 -18.31 -4.30 -5.62
N ASN A 165 -18.80 -5.45 -6.12
CA ASN A 165 -19.83 -5.50 -7.15
C ASN A 165 -21.14 -4.83 -6.69
N GLU A 166 -21.55 -5.07 -5.44
CA GLU A 166 -22.75 -4.47 -4.84
C GLU A 166 -22.56 -3.01 -4.39
N ASN A 167 -21.37 -2.68 -3.87
CA ASN A 167 -21.09 -1.43 -3.15
C ASN A 167 -20.03 -0.57 -3.86
N GLU A 168 -19.94 -0.66 -5.18
CA GLU A 168 -18.90 -0.03 -6.00
C GLU A 168 -18.70 1.45 -5.68
N LYS A 169 -19.79 2.21 -5.56
CA LYS A 169 -19.74 3.65 -5.29
C LYS A 169 -19.02 3.93 -3.97
N LEU A 170 -19.30 3.15 -2.92
CA LEU A 170 -18.69 3.32 -1.60
C LEU A 170 -17.19 3.00 -1.64
N VAL A 171 -16.80 1.92 -2.32
CA VAL A 171 -15.39 1.56 -2.51
C VAL A 171 -14.65 2.66 -3.28
N ARG A 172 -15.27 3.19 -4.33
CA ARG A 172 -14.69 4.26 -5.14
C ARG A 172 -14.52 5.56 -4.36
N GLU A 173 -15.50 5.93 -3.54
CA GLU A 173 -15.44 7.14 -2.71
C GLU A 173 -14.29 7.04 -1.70
N SER A 174 -14.17 5.92 -0.99
CA SER A 174 -13.04 5.67 -0.08
C SER A 174 -11.69 5.61 -0.80
N GLY A 175 -11.65 5.06 -2.02
CA GLY A 175 -10.44 5.08 -2.85
C GLY A 175 -10.03 6.50 -3.28
N LYS A 176 -10.99 7.38 -3.56
CA LYS A 176 -10.72 8.80 -3.85
C LYS A 176 -10.21 9.54 -2.61
N GLU A 177 -10.74 9.23 -1.43
CA GLU A 177 -10.22 9.76 -0.16
C GLU A 177 -8.77 9.31 0.07
N LEU A 178 -8.45 8.05 -0.22
CA LEU A 178 -7.09 7.52 -0.11
C LEU A 178 -6.11 8.26 -1.02
N LEU A 179 -6.52 8.54 -2.26
CA LEU A 179 -5.73 9.35 -3.21
C LEU A 179 -5.56 10.80 -2.74
N LYS A 180 -6.56 11.38 -2.07
CA LYS A 180 -6.43 12.73 -1.49
C LYS A 180 -5.38 12.76 -0.38
N LEU A 181 -5.40 11.80 0.54
CA LEU A 181 -4.37 11.69 1.58
C LEU A 181 -2.97 11.60 0.97
N TYR A 182 -2.82 10.83 -0.09
CA TYR A 182 -1.54 10.72 -0.79
C TYR A 182 -1.09 12.04 -1.43
N ARG A 183 -2.00 12.78 -2.06
CA ARG A 183 -1.70 14.09 -2.64
C ARG A 183 -1.28 15.10 -1.59
N VAL A 184 -1.92 15.09 -0.41
CA VAL A 184 -1.52 15.94 0.73
C VAL A 184 -0.10 15.58 1.17
N LYS A 185 0.20 14.30 1.41
CA LYS A 185 1.56 13.85 1.75
C LYS A 185 2.60 14.27 0.71
N GLN A 186 2.29 14.17 -0.58
CA GLN A 186 3.20 14.62 -1.64
C GLN A 186 3.44 16.12 -1.59
N LYS A 187 2.40 16.92 -1.35
CA LYS A 187 2.53 18.37 -1.22
C LYS A 187 3.40 18.74 -0.02
N ASP A 188 3.11 18.16 1.15
CA ASP A 188 3.90 18.42 2.36
C ASP A 188 5.38 18.10 2.17
N ARG A 189 5.69 17.04 1.40
CA ARG A 189 7.07 16.68 1.02
C ARG A 189 7.72 17.71 0.10
N LEU A 190 6.98 18.23 -0.89
CA LEU A 190 7.48 19.27 -1.80
C LEU A 190 7.78 20.55 -1.02
N ASP A 191 6.84 21.00 -0.20
CA ASP A 191 6.97 22.19 0.64
C ASP A 191 8.19 22.04 1.59
N PHE A 192 8.36 20.87 2.21
CA PHE A 192 9.53 20.57 3.05
C PHE A 192 10.85 20.62 2.27
N ASN A 193 10.90 20.04 1.07
CA ASN A 193 12.12 20.03 0.25
C ASN A 193 12.49 21.44 -0.23
N GLU A 194 11.52 22.28 -0.57
CA GLU A 194 11.75 23.69 -0.90
C GLU A 194 12.36 24.43 0.30
N HIS A 195 11.83 24.22 1.50
CA HIS A 195 12.40 24.78 2.73
C HIS A 195 13.84 24.32 2.99
N VAL A 196 14.16 23.04 2.79
CA VAL A 196 15.53 22.52 2.93
C VAL A 196 16.47 23.17 1.92
N GLN A 197 16.07 23.28 0.66
CA GLN A 197 16.88 23.93 -0.38
C GLN A 197 17.13 25.42 -0.09
N ASP A 198 16.12 26.11 0.44
CA ASP A 198 16.27 27.51 0.83
C ASP A 198 17.21 27.67 2.02
N ILE A 199 17.14 26.77 3.01
CA ILE A 199 18.12 26.73 4.11
C ILE A 199 19.53 26.52 3.57
N GLU A 200 19.73 25.57 2.65
CA GLU A 200 21.03 25.26 2.06
C GLU A 200 21.61 26.46 1.28
N LYS A 201 20.80 27.16 0.49
CA LYS A 201 21.22 28.38 -0.24
C LYS A 201 21.65 29.50 0.71
N HIS A 202 20.93 29.70 1.81
CA HIS A 202 21.21 30.77 2.77
C HIS A 202 22.27 30.39 3.82
N LYS A 203 22.60 29.10 3.97
CA LYS A 203 23.65 28.60 4.87
C LYS A 203 25.03 29.21 4.58
N HIS A 204 25.34 29.49 3.31
CA HIS A 204 26.59 30.15 2.92
C HIS A 204 26.68 31.64 3.31
N HIS A 205 25.55 32.27 3.64
CA HIS A 205 25.47 33.67 4.09
C HIS A 205 25.58 33.77 5.62
N LEU A 206 25.41 32.65 6.33
CA LEU A 206 25.66 32.52 7.76
C LEU A 206 27.14 32.20 8.00
N LYS A 207 28.06 33.12 7.65
CA LYS A 207 29.43 33.03 8.19
C LYS A 207 29.36 33.25 9.70
N PRO A 208 29.99 32.42 10.54
CA PRO A 208 30.13 32.75 11.94
C PRO A 208 30.85 34.10 12.03
N LYS A 209 30.24 35.07 12.73
CA LYS A 209 30.98 36.23 13.20
C LYS A 209 32.10 35.68 14.07
N VAL A 210 33.32 35.62 13.54
CA VAL A 210 34.52 35.46 14.36
C VAL A 210 34.53 36.68 15.26
N ALA A 211 34.05 36.51 16.50
CA ALA A 211 34.23 37.50 17.53
C ALA A 211 35.73 37.65 17.70
N GLY A 212 36.27 38.79 17.23
CA GLY A 212 37.67 39.13 17.44
C GLY A 212 37.91 39.25 18.94
N HIS A 213 38.45 38.21 19.56
CA HIS A 213 39.13 38.36 20.82
C HIS A 213 40.39 39.19 20.56
N LYS A 214 40.27 40.50 20.78
CA LYS A 214 41.45 41.32 21.07
C LYS A 214 42.02 40.82 22.40
N ASN A 215 43.21 40.23 22.29
CA ASN A 215 44.17 40.19 23.38
C ASN A 215 44.35 41.61 23.89
N ASP A 216 44.02 41.84 25.16
CA ASP A 216 44.68 42.81 26.03
C ASP A 216 44.51 42.28 27.47
N GLY A 217 45.54 41.61 27.98
CA GLY A 217 45.75 41.46 29.43
C GLY A 217 46.33 42.75 30.02
N PRO A 218 46.56 42.88 31.35
CA PRO A 218 46.90 41.77 32.25
C PRO A 218 46.23 41.77 33.66
N ASN A 219 46.29 40.59 34.28
CA ASN A 219 46.36 40.26 35.73
C ASN A 219 45.75 41.22 36.77
N VAL A 220 44.78 40.70 37.56
CA VAL A 220 44.79 40.78 39.04
C VAL A 220 44.11 39.54 39.65
N LEU A 221 44.97 38.75 40.31
CA LEU A 221 44.84 37.99 41.57
C LEU A 221 43.61 37.12 41.89
N ILE A 222 43.96 35.84 42.06
CA ILE A 222 43.42 34.79 42.91
C ILE A 222 42.93 35.35 44.26
N GLU A 223 41.73 34.94 44.69
CA GLU A 223 41.48 34.57 46.09
C GLU A 223 40.34 33.54 46.16
N GLU A 224 40.66 32.42 46.82
CA GLU A 224 39.79 31.29 47.11
C GLU A 224 38.70 31.68 48.12
N LEU A 225 37.49 31.13 47.97
CA LEU A 225 36.67 30.46 49.00
C LEU A 225 35.38 29.89 48.40
#